data_AF-A0A1X1YI51-F1
#
_entry.id   AF-A0A1X1YI51-F1
#
_cell.length_a   1.000
_cell.length_b   1.000
_cell.length_c   1.000
_cell.angle_alpha   90.00
_cell.angle_beta   90.00
_cell.angle_gamma   90.00
#
_symmetry.space_group_name_H-M   'P 1'
#
loop_
_entity.id
_entity.type
_entity.pdbx_description
1 polymer ?
#
loop_
_entity_poly.entity_id
_entity_poly.type
_entity_poly.pdbx_seq_one_letter_code
_entity_poly.pdbx_strand_id
1 'polypeptide(L)'
;MLASVGLLTVVALVVAVVMWLVGDRPAPRPAPPPTGARPLTVVESAGVTALIDQQNAGAHSLSGKISVNGRTLGIQLGYLADGSTGSGTLTAGGLRGDVLIDAAVVYLRGGQPFWAALGVAGAPPPGWVVLPPDFLGGKVFVSPAAWTAALLPTPAARLDGQTYYSGRGDASATIGDKGITHFAVAGVTADVRAVPAAEVTTAAGQLGNGRGPGIPLGRDPAGTWVLPPPPPAATTSTPTTTATPTSTTPTP
;
A
#
# COMPACT_ATOMS: atom_id res chain seq x y z
N MET A 1 62.68 -61.85 -24.51
CA MET A 1 61.54 -60.95 -24.79
C MET A 1 60.33 -61.32 -23.93
N LEU A 2 60.41 -61.16 -22.61
CA LEU A 2 59.28 -61.43 -21.69
C LEU A 2 59.20 -60.45 -20.50
N ALA A 3 60.23 -59.64 -20.26
CA ALA A 3 60.24 -58.65 -19.17
C ALA A 3 59.53 -57.32 -19.52
N SER A 4 59.36 -57.01 -20.80
CA SER A 4 58.80 -55.73 -21.27
C SER A 4 57.27 -55.70 -21.32
N VAL A 5 56.61 -56.86 -21.27
CA VAL A 5 55.14 -56.95 -21.27
C VAL A 5 54.58 -56.76 -19.86
N GLY A 6 55.24 -57.30 -18.83
CA GLY A 6 54.78 -57.20 -17.43
C GLY A 6 54.85 -55.79 -16.83
N LEU A 7 55.84 -54.97 -17.23
CA LEU A 7 55.97 -53.60 -16.72
C LEU A 7 54.89 -52.67 -17.29
N LEU A 8 54.48 -52.88 -18.54
CA LEU A 8 53.48 -52.05 -19.22
C LEU A 8 52.06 -52.31 -18.70
N THR A 9 51.75 -53.56 -18.32
CA THR A 9 50.47 -53.90 -17.67
C THR A 9 50.38 -53.33 -16.25
N VAL A 10 51.47 -53.33 -15.49
CA VAL A 10 51.48 -52.77 -14.13
C VAL A 10 51.33 -51.25 -14.17
N VAL A 11 52.01 -50.55 -15.08
CA VAL A 11 51.86 -49.09 -15.24
C VAL A 11 50.44 -48.72 -15.69
N ALA A 12 49.86 -49.46 -16.63
CA ALA A 12 48.47 -49.24 -17.06
C ALA A 12 47.46 -49.47 -15.91
N LEU A 13 47.69 -50.49 -15.08
CA LEU A 13 46.84 -50.78 -13.92
C LEU A 13 46.96 -49.70 -12.85
N VAL A 14 48.17 -49.18 -12.60
CA VAL A 14 48.39 -48.09 -11.64
C VAL A 14 47.74 -46.80 -12.13
N VAL A 15 47.86 -46.45 -13.42
CA VAL A 15 47.19 -45.27 -13.99
C VAL A 15 45.66 -45.41 -13.95
N ALA A 16 45.12 -46.60 -14.23
CA ALA A 16 43.69 -46.86 -14.13
C ALA A 16 43.19 -46.78 -12.68
N VAL A 17 43.95 -47.32 -11.72
CA VAL A 17 43.62 -47.23 -10.28
C VAL A 17 43.72 -45.79 -9.78
N VAL A 18 44.70 -45.01 -10.22
CA VAL A 18 44.81 -43.59 -9.87
C VAL A 18 43.69 -42.76 -10.51
N MET A 19 43.34 -43.01 -11.77
CA MET A 19 42.19 -42.35 -12.41
C MET A 19 40.86 -42.75 -11.78
N TRP A 20 40.73 -43.99 -11.30
CA TRP A 20 39.56 -44.42 -10.53
C TRP A 20 39.51 -43.78 -9.13
N LEU A 21 40.66 -43.68 -8.44
CA LEU A 21 40.75 -43.00 -7.13
C LEU A 21 40.48 -41.49 -7.22
N VAL A 22 40.81 -40.86 -8.35
CA VAL A 22 40.64 -39.42 -8.58
C VAL A 22 39.30 -39.11 -9.27
N GLY A 23 38.77 -40.05 -10.05
CA GLY A 23 37.56 -39.89 -10.88
C GLY A 23 36.23 -39.94 -10.13
N ASP A 24 36.21 -40.49 -8.92
CA ASP A 24 35.00 -40.59 -8.08
C ASP A 24 35.03 -39.63 -6.87
N ARG A 25 35.65 -38.45 -7.00
CA ARG A 25 35.27 -37.33 -6.13
C ARG A 25 34.16 -36.58 -6.84
N PRO A 26 32.90 -36.66 -6.37
CA PRO A 26 31.89 -35.70 -6.78
C PRO A 26 32.52 -34.32 -6.62
N ALA A 27 32.43 -33.47 -7.65
CA ALA A 27 32.72 -32.05 -7.49
C ALA A 27 32.08 -31.62 -6.16
N PRO A 28 32.79 -30.89 -5.27
CA PRO A 28 32.21 -30.44 -4.01
C PRO A 28 30.84 -29.87 -4.35
N ARG A 29 29.79 -30.55 -3.88
CA ARG A 29 28.41 -30.11 -4.14
C ARG A 29 28.42 -28.62 -3.79
N PRO A 30 28.00 -27.72 -4.71
CA PRO A 30 27.92 -26.30 -4.38
C PRO A 30 27.27 -26.21 -3.01
N ALA A 31 27.95 -25.56 -2.06
CA ALA A 31 27.43 -25.47 -0.70
C ALA A 31 25.97 -25.05 -0.81
N PRO A 32 25.03 -25.72 -0.11
CA PRO A 32 23.65 -25.31 -0.14
C PRO A 32 23.61 -23.80 0.14
N PRO A 33 22.82 -23.03 -0.64
CA PRO A 33 22.77 -21.59 -0.47
C PRO A 33 22.53 -21.29 1.02
N PRO A 34 23.24 -20.31 1.59
CA PRO A 34 23.15 -20.01 3.01
C PRO A 34 21.68 -19.86 3.40
N THR A 35 21.22 -20.71 4.32
CA THR A 35 19.87 -20.68 4.84
C THR A 35 19.79 -19.57 5.87
N GLY A 36 19.02 -18.52 5.54
CA GLY A 36 18.77 -17.38 6.42
C GLY A 36 19.07 -16.05 5.74
N ALA A 37 18.72 -14.97 6.43
CA ALA A 37 18.90 -13.63 5.92
C ALA A 37 20.38 -13.32 5.64
N ARG A 38 20.68 -12.90 4.41
CA ARG A 38 22.02 -12.51 3.96
C ARG A 38 22.02 -11.07 3.45
N PRO A 39 23.14 -10.34 3.55
CA PRO A 39 23.26 -9.02 2.93
C PRO A 39 23.09 -9.11 1.41
N LEU A 40 22.61 -8.04 0.78
CA LEU A 40 22.51 -7.98 -0.67
C LEU A 40 23.89 -7.85 -1.31
N THR A 41 24.09 -8.59 -2.40
CA THR A 41 25.15 -8.29 -3.36
C THR A 41 24.85 -6.99 -4.11
N VAL A 42 25.84 -6.45 -4.81
CA VAL A 42 25.67 -5.25 -5.66
C VAL A 42 24.62 -5.49 -6.75
N VAL A 43 24.65 -6.66 -7.38
CA VAL A 43 23.69 -7.03 -8.44
C VAL A 43 22.27 -7.17 -7.88
N GLU A 44 22.11 -7.82 -6.72
CA GLU A 44 20.80 -7.91 -6.07
C GLU A 44 20.28 -6.54 -5.63
N SER A 45 21.14 -5.64 -5.17
CA SER A 45 20.75 -4.27 -4.82
C SER A 45 20.22 -3.52 -6.03
N ALA A 46 20.91 -3.60 -7.17
CA ALA A 46 20.46 -3.00 -8.43
C ALA A 46 19.14 -3.62 -8.92
N GLY A 47 19.00 -4.94 -8.81
CA GLY A 47 17.77 -5.66 -9.15
C GLY A 47 16.59 -5.23 -8.29
N VAL A 48 16.78 -5.12 -6.97
CA VAL A 48 15.75 -4.60 -6.05
C VAL A 48 15.37 -3.17 -6.39
N THR A 49 16.34 -2.28 -6.64
CA THR A 49 16.05 -0.91 -7.07
C THR A 49 15.20 -0.88 -8.35
N ALA A 50 15.55 -1.69 -9.36
CA ALA A 50 14.77 -1.76 -10.59
C ALA A 50 13.32 -2.25 -10.35
N LEU A 51 13.13 -3.23 -9.47
CA LEU A 51 11.79 -3.71 -9.10
C LEU A 51 10.98 -2.67 -8.31
N ILE A 52 11.65 -1.87 -7.48
CA ILE A 52 11.05 -0.75 -6.75
C ILE A 52 10.62 0.35 -7.73
N ASP A 53 11.47 0.69 -8.69
CA ASP A 53 11.19 1.73 -9.69
C ASP A 53 9.97 1.38 -10.56
N GLN A 54 9.77 0.09 -10.86
CA GLN A 54 8.58 -0.40 -11.58
C GLN A 54 7.26 -0.10 -10.85
N GLN A 55 7.29 0.08 -9.53
CA GLN A 55 6.09 0.38 -8.73
C GLN A 55 5.70 1.86 -8.77
N ASN A 56 6.58 2.71 -9.28
CA ASN A 56 6.34 4.15 -9.40
C ASN A 56 5.70 4.53 -10.74
N ALA A 57 5.24 3.55 -11.53
CA ALA A 57 4.65 3.77 -12.84
C ALA A 57 3.39 2.94 -13.06
N GLY A 58 2.42 3.52 -13.78
CA GLY A 58 1.20 2.83 -14.17
C GLY A 58 0.14 2.79 -13.07
N ALA A 59 -0.62 1.71 -13.04
CA ALA A 59 -1.78 1.54 -12.17
C ALA A 59 -1.66 0.26 -11.36
N HIS A 60 -2.06 0.33 -10.09
CA HIS A 60 -1.93 -0.77 -9.16
C HIS A 60 -3.22 -1.02 -8.41
N SER A 61 -3.45 -2.29 -8.06
CA SER A 61 -4.41 -2.68 -7.04
C SER A 61 -3.67 -3.13 -5.80
N LEU A 62 -4.14 -2.68 -4.64
CA LEU A 62 -3.59 -2.92 -3.33
C LEU A 62 -4.68 -3.52 -2.44
N SER A 63 -4.36 -4.58 -1.71
CA SER A 63 -5.26 -5.17 -0.70
C SER A 63 -4.47 -5.54 0.54
N GLY A 64 -4.91 -5.11 1.72
CA GLY A 64 -4.10 -5.27 2.91
C GLY A 64 -4.72 -4.75 4.19
N LYS A 65 -3.84 -4.43 5.14
CA LYS A 65 -4.18 -3.97 6.48
C LYS A 65 -3.36 -2.75 6.88
N ILE A 66 -3.99 -1.86 7.63
CA ILE A 66 -3.36 -0.73 8.34
C ILE A 66 -3.35 -1.05 9.83
N SER A 67 -2.17 -1.00 10.44
CA SER A 67 -1.96 -1.05 11.87
C SER A 67 -1.69 0.36 12.39
N VAL A 68 -2.60 0.90 13.20
CA VAL A 68 -2.51 2.27 13.74
C VAL A 68 -3.22 2.37 15.09
N ASN A 69 -2.59 3.03 16.08
CA ASN A 69 -3.15 3.26 17.41
C ASN A 69 -3.72 1.97 18.08
N GLY A 70 -3.04 0.84 17.92
CA GLY A 70 -3.47 -0.46 18.44
C GLY A 70 -4.65 -1.10 17.70
N ARG A 71 -5.09 -0.53 16.58
CA ARG A 71 -6.19 -1.03 15.74
C ARG A 71 -5.67 -1.60 14.44
N THR A 72 -6.41 -2.56 13.88
CA THR A 72 -6.20 -3.08 12.53
C THR A 72 -7.39 -2.71 11.66
N LEU A 73 -7.13 -2.04 10.55
CA LEU A 73 -8.12 -1.67 9.53
C LEU A 73 -7.81 -2.45 8.25
N GLY A 74 -8.83 -2.79 7.47
CA GLY A 74 -8.65 -3.39 6.14
C GLY A 74 -8.63 -2.32 5.06
N ILE A 75 -7.81 -2.48 4.03
CA ILE A 75 -7.79 -1.59 2.85
C ILE A 75 -7.83 -2.39 1.56
N GLN A 76 -8.57 -1.87 0.59
CA GLN A 76 -8.57 -2.34 -0.80
C GLN A 76 -8.62 -1.10 -1.68
N LEU A 77 -7.62 -0.88 -2.52
CA LEU A 77 -7.50 0.30 -3.36
C LEU A 77 -7.09 -0.10 -4.78
N GLY A 78 -7.56 0.65 -5.77
CA GLY A 78 -6.96 0.76 -7.09
C GLY A 78 -6.50 2.21 -7.28
N TYR A 79 -5.29 2.43 -7.75
CA TYR A 79 -4.73 3.78 -7.88
C TYR A 79 -3.73 3.89 -9.04
N LEU A 80 -3.57 5.10 -9.57
CA LEU A 80 -2.46 5.49 -10.44
C LEU A 80 -1.26 5.86 -9.58
N ALA A 81 -0.06 5.51 -10.04
CA ALA A 81 1.15 5.63 -9.24
C ALA A 81 1.52 7.09 -8.90
N ASP A 82 1.12 8.03 -9.75
CA ASP A 82 1.26 9.47 -9.52
C ASP A 82 0.25 10.04 -8.49
N GLY A 83 -0.68 9.21 -8.01
CA GLY A 83 -1.73 9.62 -7.07
C GLY A 83 -2.81 10.50 -7.68
N SER A 84 -2.82 10.69 -9.01
CA SER A 84 -3.80 11.55 -9.69
C SER A 84 -5.21 11.00 -9.59
N THR A 85 -5.38 9.67 -9.52
CA THR A 85 -6.68 9.01 -9.47
C THR A 85 -6.59 7.68 -8.74
N GLY A 86 -7.59 7.38 -7.92
CA GLY A 86 -7.75 6.08 -7.32
C GLY A 86 -9.08 5.95 -6.57
N SER A 87 -9.44 4.73 -6.22
CA SER A 87 -10.65 4.46 -5.44
C SER A 87 -10.57 3.10 -4.76
N GLY A 88 -11.47 2.85 -3.82
CA GLY A 88 -11.61 1.56 -3.18
C GLY A 88 -12.32 1.70 -1.87
N THR A 89 -11.88 0.95 -0.85
CA THR A 89 -12.53 0.91 0.45
C THR A 89 -11.59 0.77 1.62
N LEU A 90 -12.06 1.31 2.74
CA LEU A 90 -11.48 1.16 4.06
C LEU A 90 -12.48 0.39 4.93
N THR A 91 -12.01 -0.61 5.67
CA THR A 91 -12.83 -1.42 6.57
C THR A 91 -12.38 -1.23 8.01
N ALA A 92 -13.31 -0.86 8.89
CA ALA A 92 -13.06 -0.64 10.32
C ALA A 92 -14.16 -1.32 11.15
N GLY A 93 -13.78 -2.19 12.09
CA GLY A 93 -14.77 -2.89 12.93
C GLY A 93 -15.78 -3.73 12.15
N GLY A 94 -15.41 -4.25 10.98
CA GLY A 94 -16.30 -4.99 10.07
C GLY A 94 -17.21 -4.11 9.19
N LEU A 95 -17.11 -2.79 9.32
CA LEU A 95 -17.89 -1.82 8.56
C LEU A 95 -17.06 -1.26 7.41
N ARG A 96 -17.70 -1.03 6.27
CA ARG A 96 -17.07 -0.55 5.02
C ARG A 96 -17.33 0.93 4.82
N GLY A 97 -16.28 1.66 4.45
CA GLY A 97 -16.33 3.02 3.90
C GLY A 97 -15.68 3.07 2.53
N ASP A 98 -16.15 3.99 1.71
CA ASP A 98 -15.65 4.24 0.36
C ASP A 98 -14.49 5.23 0.40
N VAL A 99 -13.42 4.93 -0.32
CA VAL A 99 -12.23 5.77 -0.46
C VAL A 99 -12.15 6.24 -1.91
N LEU A 100 -11.85 7.52 -2.09
CA LEU A 100 -11.52 8.11 -3.38
C LEU A 100 -10.22 8.89 -3.25
N ILE A 101 -9.35 8.77 -4.24
CA ILE A 101 -8.07 9.48 -4.34
C ILE A 101 -8.16 10.34 -5.60
N ASP A 102 -7.92 11.63 -5.45
CA ASP A 102 -7.93 12.61 -6.54
C ASP A 102 -6.85 13.66 -6.28
N ALA A 103 -5.90 13.80 -7.20
CA ALA A 103 -4.75 14.69 -7.06
C ALA A 103 -4.02 14.55 -5.70
N ALA A 104 -3.76 13.30 -5.29
CA ALA A 104 -3.16 12.91 -4.01
C ALA A 104 -3.97 13.29 -2.74
N VAL A 105 -5.18 13.84 -2.89
CA VAL A 105 -6.11 14.09 -1.80
C VAL A 105 -6.99 12.87 -1.58
N VAL A 106 -7.13 12.45 -0.34
CA VAL A 106 -7.95 11.30 0.04
C VAL A 106 -9.30 11.77 0.56
N TYR A 107 -10.35 11.23 -0.04
CA TYR A 107 -11.74 11.45 0.33
C TYR A 107 -12.30 10.14 0.90
N LEU A 108 -13.10 10.25 1.95
CA LEU A 108 -13.73 9.13 2.62
C LEU A 108 -15.21 9.38 2.80
N ARG A 109 -16.02 8.36 2.53
CA ARG A 109 -17.46 8.35 2.77
C ARG A 109 -17.85 7.09 3.51
N GLY A 110 -18.75 7.22 4.49
CA GLY A 110 -19.23 6.08 5.26
C GLY A 110 -20.32 6.48 6.24
N GLY A 111 -21.01 5.48 6.78
CA GLY A 111 -22.06 5.68 7.79
C GLY A 111 -21.51 6.01 9.17
N GLN A 112 -22.38 6.46 10.08
CA GLN A 112 -22.01 6.82 11.45
C GLN A 112 -21.29 5.69 12.22
N PRO A 113 -21.73 4.42 12.15
CA PRO A 113 -21.02 3.33 12.82
C PRO A 113 -19.58 3.16 12.33
N PHE A 114 -19.33 3.42 11.04
CA PHE A 114 -18.00 3.31 10.45
C PHE A 114 -17.07 4.41 10.95
N TRP A 115 -17.53 5.66 10.97
CA TRP A 115 -16.77 6.78 11.53
C TRP A 115 -16.45 6.59 13.01
N ALA A 116 -17.43 6.09 13.79
CA ALA A 116 -17.20 5.73 15.19
C ALA A 116 -16.13 4.65 15.34
N ALA A 117 -16.13 3.62 14.48
CA ALA A 117 -15.09 2.58 14.48
C ALA A 117 -13.69 3.13 14.15
N LEU A 118 -13.61 4.18 13.33
CA LEU A 118 -12.37 4.93 13.08
C LEU A 118 -11.96 5.84 14.24
N GLY A 119 -12.80 6.00 15.27
CA GLY A 119 -12.57 6.91 16.39
C GLY A 119 -12.85 8.37 16.04
N VAL A 120 -13.71 8.62 15.06
CA VAL A 120 -14.15 9.96 14.67
C VAL A 120 -15.53 10.22 15.26
N ALA A 121 -15.67 11.33 15.99
CA ALA A 121 -16.94 11.73 16.57
C ALA A 121 -17.75 12.63 15.62
N GLY A 122 -19.07 12.70 15.85
CA GLY A 122 -20.00 13.53 15.08
C GLY A 122 -20.87 12.74 14.10
N ALA A 123 -21.86 13.44 13.54
CA ALA A 123 -22.74 12.87 12.53
C ALA A 123 -22.09 12.96 11.14
N PRO A 124 -22.12 11.88 10.33
CA PRO A 124 -21.57 11.91 8.98
C PRO A 124 -22.33 12.91 8.11
N PRO A 125 -21.64 13.76 7.34
CA PRO A 125 -22.30 14.56 6.33
C PRO A 125 -22.81 13.66 5.18
N PRO A 126 -23.77 14.15 4.35
CA PRO A 126 -24.33 13.37 3.25
C PRO A 126 -23.35 13.09 2.09
N GLY A 127 -22.11 13.58 2.18
CA GLY A 127 -21.13 13.56 1.09
C GLY A 127 -19.77 13.03 1.50
N TRP A 128 -18.77 13.46 0.76
CA TRP A 128 -17.38 13.08 0.97
C TRP A 128 -16.73 13.92 2.06
N VAL A 129 -15.91 13.28 2.88
CA VAL A 129 -15.07 13.93 3.86
C VAL A 129 -13.64 13.95 3.33
N VAL A 130 -13.00 15.11 3.33
CA VAL A 130 -11.59 15.26 2.95
C VAL A 130 -10.73 14.89 4.14
N LEU A 131 -9.83 13.93 3.97
CA LEU A 131 -8.93 13.47 5.03
C LEU A 131 -7.66 14.32 5.05
N PRO A 132 -7.30 14.89 6.21
CA PRO A 132 -5.99 15.48 6.43
C PRO A 132 -4.86 14.46 6.24
N PRO A 133 -3.67 14.88 5.80
CA PRO A 133 -2.54 13.97 5.56
C PRO A 133 -2.09 13.15 6.78
N ASP A 134 -2.36 13.64 7.99
CA ASP A 134 -2.00 12.98 9.26
C ASP A 134 -3.10 12.07 9.81
N PHE A 135 -4.29 12.03 9.18
CA PHE A 135 -5.35 11.12 9.60
C PHE A 135 -4.87 9.67 9.48
N LEU A 136 -5.01 8.91 10.58
CA LEU A 136 -4.45 7.55 10.73
C LEU A 136 -2.94 7.47 10.41
N GLY A 137 -2.20 8.57 10.60
CA GLY A 137 -0.77 8.68 10.29
C GLY A 137 -0.46 8.60 8.79
N GLY A 138 -1.39 9.06 7.93
CA GLY A 138 -1.24 9.07 6.47
C GLY A 138 -1.33 7.69 5.82
N LYS A 139 -1.88 6.69 6.53
CA LYS A 139 -1.83 5.29 6.11
C LYS A 139 -2.99 4.85 5.22
N VAL A 140 -4.04 5.67 5.10
CA VAL A 140 -5.20 5.35 4.24
C VAL A 140 -4.77 5.20 2.79
N PHE A 141 -3.86 6.06 2.33
CA PHE A 141 -3.20 5.93 1.06
C PHE A 141 -1.73 6.30 1.23
N VAL A 142 -0.87 5.28 1.23
CA VAL A 142 0.58 5.47 1.13
C VAL A 142 0.93 5.45 -0.34
N SER A 143 1.33 6.59 -0.89
CA SER A 143 1.67 6.69 -2.31
C SER A 143 2.81 5.74 -2.67
N PRO A 144 2.88 5.26 -3.93
CA PRO A 144 4.02 4.49 -4.41
C PRO A 144 5.36 5.10 -4.09
N ALA A 145 5.54 6.38 -4.39
CA ALA A 145 6.77 7.10 -4.05
C ALA A 145 7.12 6.98 -2.56
N ALA A 146 6.14 7.08 -1.65
CA ALA A 146 6.39 7.01 -0.22
C ALA A 146 6.80 5.60 0.25
N TRP A 147 6.07 4.54 -0.14
CA TRP A 147 6.41 3.19 0.33
C TRP A 147 7.64 2.61 -0.39
N THR A 148 7.84 2.93 -1.66
CA THR A 148 9.03 2.55 -2.43
C THR A 148 10.29 3.20 -1.89
N ALA A 149 10.23 4.48 -1.51
CA ALA A 149 11.35 5.17 -0.88
C ALA A 149 11.79 4.50 0.43
N ALA A 150 10.85 4.01 1.24
CA ALA A 150 11.16 3.25 2.45
C ALA A 150 11.91 1.94 2.14
N LEU A 151 11.62 1.32 0.98
CA LEU A 151 12.23 0.08 0.53
C LEU A 151 13.57 0.24 -0.19
N LEU A 152 14.05 1.45 -0.49
CA LEU A 152 15.33 1.62 -1.18
C LEU A 152 16.47 0.91 -0.42
N PRO A 153 17.36 0.16 -1.09
CA PRO A 153 18.46 -0.55 -0.44
C PRO A 153 19.31 0.32 0.49
N THR A 154 19.66 -0.26 1.64
CA THR A 154 20.61 0.29 2.60
C THR A 154 21.75 -0.71 2.86
N PRO A 155 22.84 -0.29 3.52
CA PRO A 155 23.89 -1.23 3.92
C PRO A 155 23.41 -2.36 4.86
N ALA A 156 22.29 -2.16 5.57
CA ALA A 156 21.66 -3.17 6.44
C ALA A 156 20.59 -4.02 5.71
N ALA A 157 20.38 -3.79 4.41
CA ALA A 157 19.40 -4.52 3.65
C ALA A 157 19.80 -5.99 3.51
N ARG A 158 18.81 -6.87 3.58
CA ARG A 158 19.01 -8.33 3.57
C ARG A 158 17.91 -9.04 2.79
N LEU A 159 18.28 -10.18 2.18
CA LEU A 159 17.37 -11.09 1.52
C LEU A 159 17.27 -12.39 2.32
N ASP A 160 16.05 -12.83 2.60
CA ASP A 160 15.73 -14.12 3.19
C ASP A 160 14.70 -14.85 2.31
N GLY A 161 15.17 -15.80 1.51
CA GLY A 161 14.37 -16.37 0.43
C GLY A 161 13.86 -15.30 -0.55
N GLN A 162 12.53 -15.19 -0.66
CA GLN A 162 11.84 -14.18 -1.48
C GLN A 162 11.55 -12.88 -0.73
N THR A 163 11.84 -12.82 0.57
CA THR A 163 11.57 -11.65 1.39
C THR A 163 12.78 -10.74 1.43
N TYR A 164 12.58 -9.52 0.96
CA TYR A 164 13.51 -8.43 1.03
C TYR A 164 13.23 -7.56 2.26
N TYR A 165 14.27 -7.24 3.02
CA TYR A 165 14.22 -6.30 4.13
C TYR A 165 15.15 -5.13 3.80
N SER A 166 14.63 -3.91 3.84
CA SER A 166 15.40 -2.70 3.50
C SER A 166 16.42 -2.32 4.57
N GLY A 167 16.25 -2.80 5.80
CA GLY A 167 17.01 -2.35 6.97
C GLY A 167 16.47 -1.06 7.60
N ARG A 168 15.36 -0.50 7.10
CA ARG A 168 14.67 0.66 7.70
C ARG A 168 13.39 0.23 8.42
N GLY A 169 13.37 0.27 9.74
CA GLY A 169 12.16 -0.01 10.53
C GLY A 169 11.51 -1.36 10.17
N ASP A 170 10.21 -1.34 9.88
CA ASP A 170 9.42 -2.50 9.43
C ASP A 170 9.42 -2.70 7.90
N ALA A 171 10.16 -1.88 7.15
CA ALA A 171 10.06 -1.84 5.69
C ALA A 171 10.64 -3.11 5.03
N SER A 172 9.74 -3.92 4.47
CA SER A 172 10.03 -5.18 3.78
C SER A 172 9.09 -5.41 2.59
N ALA A 173 9.51 -6.27 1.68
CA ALA A 173 8.74 -6.65 0.50
C ALA A 173 8.94 -8.12 0.15
N THR A 174 7.91 -8.75 -0.41
CA THR A 174 8.04 -10.06 -1.06
C THR A 174 8.24 -9.85 -2.55
N ILE A 175 9.32 -10.41 -3.06
CA ILE A 175 9.64 -10.44 -4.48
C ILE A 175 9.07 -11.73 -5.05
N GLY A 176 8.38 -11.65 -6.18
CA GLY A 176 7.91 -12.80 -6.94
C GLY A 176 8.23 -12.62 -8.42
N ASP A 177 7.77 -13.57 -9.24
CA ASP A 177 8.08 -13.61 -10.68
C ASP A 177 7.61 -12.36 -11.45
N LYS A 178 6.64 -11.63 -10.90
CA LYS A 178 6.06 -10.40 -11.48
C LYS A 178 6.52 -9.12 -10.77
N GLY A 179 7.61 -9.19 -10.00
CA GLY A 179 8.14 -8.07 -9.22
C GLY A 179 7.69 -8.09 -7.76
N ILE A 180 7.53 -6.92 -7.14
CA ILE A 180 7.06 -6.82 -5.75
C ILE A 180 5.58 -7.21 -5.70
N THR A 181 5.24 -8.24 -4.92
CA THR A 181 3.85 -8.74 -4.78
C THR A 181 3.24 -8.41 -3.44
N HIS A 182 4.06 -8.13 -2.43
CA HIS A 182 3.65 -7.75 -1.09
C HIS A 182 4.63 -6.75 -0.51
N PHE A 183 4.15 -5.81 0.30
CA PHE A 183 5.01 -4.93 1.09
C PHE A 183 4.46 -4.73 2.50
N ALA A 184 5.39 -4.48 3.44
CA ALA A 184 5.11 -3.98 4.77
C ALA A 184 5.90 -2.70 4.96
N VAL A 185 5.25 -1.55 5.17
CA VAL A 185 5.91 -0.25 5.38
C VAL A 185 5.07 0.60 6.33
N ALA A 186 5.69 1.09 7.40
CA ALA A 186 5.11 2.07 8.33
C ALA A 186 3.73 1.65 8.87
N GLY A 187 3.57 0.37 9.22
CA GLY A 187 2.32 -0.20 9.72
C GLY A 187 1.28 -0.53 8.63
N VAL A 188 1.58 -0.36 7.35
CA VAL A 188 0.75 -0.86 6.24
C VAL A 188 1.34 -2.16 5.73
N THR A 189 0.53 -3.22 5.66
CA THR A 189 0.90 -4.53 5.10
C THR A 189 -0.07 -4.86 4.00
N ALA A 190 0.40 -4.99 2.76
CA ALA A 190 -0.51 -5.15 1.62
C ALA A 190 0.10 -5.93 0.47
N ASP A 191 -0.76 -6.69 -0.19
CA ASP A 191 -0.50 -7.26 -1.50
C ASP A 191 -0.69 -6.17 -2.56
N VAL A 192 0.22 -6.13 -3.52
CA VAL A 192 0.20 -5.16 -4.62
C VAL A 192 0.35 -5.90 -5.95
N ARG A 193 -0.41 -5.45 -6.96
CA ARG A 193 -0.28 -5.95 -8.33
C ARG A 193 -0.54 -4.85 -9.33
N ALA A 194 0.13 -4.91 -10.47
CA ALA A 194 -0.21 -4.06 -11.61
C ALA A 194 -1.60 -4.41 -12.15
N VAL A 195 -2.34 -3.39 -12.58
CA VAL A 195 -3.65 -3.52 -13.23
C VAL A 195 -3.72 -2.53 -14.41
N PRO A 196 -4.63 -2.71 -15.37
CA PRO A 196 -4.87 -1.73 -16.42
C PRO A 196 -5.34 -0.38 -15.85
N ALA A 197 -4.79 0.73 -16.34
CA ALA A 197 -5.17 2.08 -15.90
C ALA A 197 -6.66 2.40 -16.13
N ALA A 198 -7.27 1.81 -17.16
CA ALA A 198 -8.70 1.94 -17.44
C ALA A 198 -9.59 1.38 -16.31
N GLU A 199 -9.16 0.30 -15.63
CA GLU A 199 -9.90 -0.26 -14.50
C GLU A 199 -9.93 0.71 -13.32
N VAL A 200 -8.79 1.35 -13.02
CA VAL A 200 -8.68 2.34 -11.93
C VAL A 200 -9.49 3.59 -12.23
N THR A 201 -9.32 4.16 -13.43
CA THR A 201 -9.98 5.42 -13.81
C THR A 201 -11.49 5.25 -13.94
N THR A 202 -11.97 4.12 -14.48
CA THR A 202 -13.41 3.82 -14.57
C THR A 202 -14.02 3.66 -13.18
N ALA A 203 -13.39 2.88 -12.29
CA ALA A 203 -13.89 2.67 -10.94
C ALA A 203 -13.92 3.98 -10.13
N ALA A 204 -12.87 4.79 -10.22
CA ALA A 204 -12.80 6.08 -9.55
C ALA A 204 -13.82 7.07 -10.10
N GLY A 205 -14.02 7.12 -11.43
CA GLY A 205 -15.02 7.98 -12.05
C GLY A 205 -16.46 7.62 -11.64
N GLN A 206 -16.78 6.33 -11.56
CA GLN A 206 -18.09 5.86 -11.10
C GLN A 206 -18.33 6.20 -9.62
N LEU A 207 -17.33 5.95 -8.76
CA LEU A 207 -17.46 6.20 -7.33
C LEU A 207 -17.49 7.70 -6.99
N GLY A 208 -16.65 8.48 -7.67
CA GLY A 208 -16.48 9.93 -7.46
C GLY A 208 -17.55 10.80 -8.13
N ASN A 209 -18.54 10.21 -8.81
CA ASN A 209 -19.60 11.00 -9.45
C ASN A 209 -20.34 11.88 -8.42
N GLY A 210 -20.46 13.18 -8.71
CA GLY A 210 -21.10 14.14 -7.80
C GLY A 210 -20.36 14.40 -6.48
N ARG A 211 -19.05 14.09 -6.38
CA ARG A 211 -18.27 14.23 -5.14
C ARG A 211 -18.34 15.63 -4.52
N GLY A 212 -18.33 16.68 -5.35
CA GLY A 212 -18.16 18.06 -4.90
C GLY A 212 -16.76 18.30 -4.31
N PRO A 213 -16.54 19.40 -3.57
CA PRO A 213 -15.24 19.69 -2.92
C PRO A 213 -14.96 18.80 -1.71
N GLY A 214 -15.97 18.09 -1.19
CA GLY A 214 -15.90 17.40 0.09
C GLY A 214 -15.89 18.35 1.28
N ILE A 215 -16.06 17.78 2.48
CA ILE A 215 -16.07 18.51 3.74
C ILE A 215 -14.82 18.14 4.54
N PRO A 216 -13.95 19.10 4.92
CA PRO A 216 -12.72 18.78 5.65
C PRO A 216 -12.99 18.12 7.00
N LEU A 217 -12.28 17.04 7.31
CA LEU A 217 -12.24 16.48 8.66
C LEU A 217 -11.47 17.42 9.59
N GLY A 218 -12.03 17.70 10.76
CA GLY A 218 -11.45 18.62 11.74
C GLY A 218 -10.95 17.93 12.99
N ARG A 219 -10.35 18.71 13.88
CA ARG A 219 -10.04 18.30 15.25
C ARG A 219 -10.82 19.16 16.25
N ASP A 220 -11.23 18.55 17.35
CA ASP A 220 -11.76 19.29 18.51
C ASP A 220 -10.62 19.92 19.33
N PRO A 221 -10.91 20.76 20.35
CA PRO A 221 -9.89 21.34 21.22
C PRO A 221 -9.05 20.32 22.00
N ALA A 222 -9.54 19.08 22.17
CA ALA A 222 -8.81 17.99 22.80
C ALA A 222 -7.89 17.25 21.80
N GLY A 223 -7.91 17.64 20.51
CA GLY A 223 -7.12 17.05 19.44
C GLY A 223 -7.73 15.79 18.82
N THR A 224 -8.97 15.42 19.18
CA THR A 224 -9.70 14.27 18.65
C THR A 224 -10.29 14.59 17.28
N TRP A 225 -10.30 13.60 16.39
CA TRP A 225 -10.93 13.75 15.08
C TRP A 225 -12.44 13.90 15.19
N VAL A 226 -12.98 14.93 14.55
CA VAL A 226 -14.41 15.23 14.53
C VAL A 226 -14.90 15.57 13.13
N LEU A 227 -16.09 15.06 12.81
CA LEU A 227 -16.83 15.50 11.65
C LEU A 227 -17.41 16.89 11.93
N PRO A 228 -17.27 17.85 11.01
CA PRO A 228 -17.85 19.17 11.21
C PRO A 228 -19.38 19.08 11.25
N PRO A 229 -20.04 19.98 11.98
CA PRO A 229 -21.48 19.99 12.07
C PRO A 229 -22.10 20.20 10.69
N PRO A 230 -23.29 19.62 10.42
CA PRO A 230 -24.01 19.90 9.20
C PRO A 230 -24.26 21.42 9.08
N PRO A 231 -24.31 21.98 7.86
CA PRO A 231 -24.72 23.36 7.67
C PRO A 231 -26.06 23.61 8.38
N PRO A 232 -26.27 24.77 9.02
CA PRO A 232 -27.58 25.13 9.54
C PRO A 232 -28.61 24.95 8.43
N ALA A 233 -29.75 24.32 8.75
CA ALA A 233 -30.85 24.21 7.80
C ALA A 233 -31.17 25.62 7.28
N ALA A 234 -31.24 25.78 5.95
CA ALA A 234 -31.67 27.04 5.36
C ALA A 234 -33.02 27.38 6.00
N THR A 235 -33.10 28.51 6.71
CA THR A 235 -34.37 29.02 7.17
C THR A 235 -35.17 29.31 5.90
N THR A 236 -36.16 28.46 5.60
CA THR A 236 -37.21 28.84 4.67
C THR A 236 -37.78 30.12 5.22
N SER A 237 -37.47 31.23 4.57
CA SER A 237 -38.10 32.51 4.84
C SER A 237 -39.56 32.26 4.54
N THR A 238 -40.37 32.12 5.58
CA THR A 238 -41.83 32.18 5.44
C THR A 238 -42.09 33.48 4.70
N PRO A 239 -42.78 33.48 3.54
CA PRO A 239 -43.11 34.72 2.87
C PRO A 239 -43.92 35.56 3.86
N THR A 240 -43.36 36.68 4.30
CA THR A 240 -44.08 37.67 5.10
C THR A 240 -45.18 38.21 4.21
N THR A 241 -46.41 37.74 4.40
CA THR A 241 -47.59 38.37 3.81
C THR A 241 -47.66 39.78 4.40
N THR A 242 -47.28 40.79 3.62
CA THR A 242 -47.46 42.19 3.97
C THR A 242 -48.95 42.44 4.09
N ALA A 243 -49.46 42.51 5.33
CA ALA A 243 -50.80 43.01 5.59
C ALA A 243 -50.85 44.49 5.20
N THR A 244 -51.70 44.82 4.24
CA THR A 244 -52.03 46.19 3.86
C THR A 244 -52.68 46.90 5.06
N PRO A 245 -52.19 48.07 5.51
CA PRO A 245 -52.85 48.81 6.58
C PRO A 245 -54.16 49.40 6.05
N THR A 246 -55.30 48.96 6.59
CA THR A 246 -56.58 49.64 6.44
C THR A 246 -56.52 50.99 7.15
N SER A 247 -56.55 52.07 6.36
CA SER A 247 -56.72 53.44 6.83
C SER A 247 -58.19 53.65 7.19
N THR A 248 -58.49 53.86 8.47
CA THR A 248 -59.78 54.43 8.90
C THR A 248 -59.52 55.82 9.44
N THR A 249 -59.93 56.82 8.66
CA THR A 249 -59.99 58.24 9.01
C THR A 249 -61.01 58.47 10.13
N PRO A 250 -60.67 59.18 11.22
CA PRO A 250 -61.67 59.68 12.15
C PRO A 250 -62.27 60.99 11.61
N THR A 251 -63.61 61.12 11.64
CA THR A 251 -64.33 62.36 11.34
C THR A 251 -64.91 62.92 12.66
N PRO A 252 -64.86 64.24 12.89
CA PRO A 252 -65.26 64.90 14.15
C PRO A 252 -66.76 64.82 14.48
#